data_AF-A0A6N6S859-F1
#
_entry.id   AF-A0A6N6S859-F1
#
_cell.length_a   1.000
_cell.length_b   1.000
_cell.length_c   1.000
_cell.angle_alpha   90.00
_cell.angle_beta   90.00
_cell.angle_gamma   90.00
#
_symmetry.space_group_name_H-M   'P 1'
#
loop_
_entity.id
_entity.type
_entity.pdbx_description
1 polymer ?
#
loop_
_entity_poly.entity_id
_entity_poly.type
_entity_poly.pdbx_seq_one_letter_code
_entity_poly.pdbx_strand_id
1 'polypeptide(L)'
;MKFQEHRDLLMEACLGNKHAVDFLLKLGTIFRVWDDTWDRDRPVTPHQLDTSFSDLCFELSRNPFFKLHRDVLEAQIAVAWNAWHDSNEWWDDEDPIKQNCAWFIRDYCNELVQLCAWIIGGKEHMRRISLKVREAYLQELVEADLKEVKYGTLQ
;
A
#
# COMPACT_ATOMS: atom_id res chain seq x y z
N MET A 1 4.93 -10.86 2.92
CA MET A 1 3.77 -11.71 3.30
C MET A 1 3.24 -12.49 2.09
N LYS A 2 2.71 -13.71 2.26
CA LYS A 2 2.09 -14.45 1.14
C LYS A 2 0.73 -13.83 0.78
N PHE A 3 0.31 -13.98 -0.49
CA PHE A 3 -0.96 -13.42 -0.96
C PHE A 3 -2.17 -13.80 -0.09
N GLN A 4 -2.26 -15.07 0.32
CA GLN A 4 -3.38 -15.53 1.16
C GLN A 4 -3.38 -14.88 2.54
N GLU A 5 -2.22 -14.76 3.18
CA GLU A 5 -2.05 -14.11 4.48
C GLU A 5 -2.43 -12.62 4.41
N HIS A 6 -2.01 -11.94 3.33
CA HIS A 6 -2.38 -10.54 3.09
C HIS A 6 -3.89 -10.39 2.94
N ARG A 7 -4.49 -11.25 2.10
CA ARG A 7 -5.94 -11.24 1.88
C ARG A 7 -6.70 -11.51 3.17
N ASP A 8 -6.24 -12.43 4.01
CA ASP A 8 -6.89 -12.76 5.28
C ASP A 8 -6.79 -11.60 6.28
N LEU A 9 -5.65 -10.92 6.34
CA LEU A 9 -5.48 -9.69 7.12
C LEU A 9 -6.46 -8.61 6.66
N LEU A 10 -6.59 -8.39 5.34
CA LEU A 10 -7.53 -7.40 4.79
C LEU A 10 -8.98 -7.79 5.08
N MET A 11 -9.32 -9.08 4.97
CA MET A 11 -10.66 -9.59 5.31
C MET A 11 -11.01 -9.32 6.78
N GLU A 12 -10.07 -9.52 7.69
CA GLU A 12 -10.25 -9.21 9.11
C GLU A 12 -10.40 -7.70 9.36
N ALA A 13 -9.52 -6.89 8.76
CA ALA A 13 -9.57 -5.43 8.87
C ALA A 13 -10.84 -4.82 8.26
N CYS A 14 -11.42 -5.47 7.26
CA CYS A 14 -12.63 -5.01 6.60
C CYS A 14 -13.91 -5.69 7.13
N LEU A 15 -13.85 -6.44 8.23
CA LEU A 15 -14.97 -7.23 8.78
C LEU A 15 -15.72 -8.07 7.71
N GLY A 16 -14.96 -8.64 6.77
CA GLY A 16 -15.50 -9.43 5.66
C GLY A 16 -16.15 -8.64 4.52
N ASN A 17 -16.08 -7.30 4.51
CA ASN A 17 -16.54 -6.47 3.41
C ASN A 17 -15.67 -6.70 2.16
N LYS A 18 -16.19 -7.50 1.24
CA LYS A 18 -15.47 -7.91 0.02
C LYS A 18 -15.16 -6.74 -0.91
N HIS A 19 -15.99 -5.69 -0.94
CA HIS A 19 -15.75 -4.53 -1.79
C HIS A 19 -14.60 -3.67 -1.27
N ALA A 20 -14.47 -3.52 0.05
CA ALA A 20 -13.34 -2.84 0.66
C ALA A 20 -12.04 -3.61 0.46
N VAL A 21 -12.07 -4.94 0.60
CA VAL A 21 -10.91 -5.80 0.34
C VAL A 21 -10.49 -5.75 -1.13
N ASP A 22 -11.45 -5.86 -2.06
CA ASP A 22 -11.19 -5.71 -3.49
C ASP A 22 -10.54 -4.35 -3.81
N PHE A 23 -11.08 -3.26 -3.25
CA PHE A 23 -10.51 -1.93 -3.38
C PHE A 23 -9.05 -1.87 -2.89
N LEU A 24 -8.76 -2.37 -1.69
CA LEU A 24 -7.41 -2.35 -1.11
C LEU A 24 -6.41 -3.20 -1.92
N LEU A 25 -6.84 -4.37 -2.43
CA LEU A 25 -5.99 -5.23 -3.26
C LEU A 25 -5.66 -4.59 -4.62
N LYS A 26 -6.66 -4.00 -5.28
CA LYS A 26 -6.48 -3.26 -6.54
C LYS A 26 -5.54 -2.09 -6.34
N LEU A 27 -5.79 -1.28 -5.31
CA LEU A 27 -4.99 -0.10 -5.03
C LEU A 27 -3.55 -0.46 -4.64
N GLY A 28 -3.34 -1.52 -3.85
CA GLY A 28 -2.00 -2.03 -3.55
C GLY A 28 -1.26 -2.51 -4.80
N THR A 29 -1.98 -3.13 -5.75
CA THR A 29 -1.39 -3.53 -7.04
C THR A 29 -1.01 -2.31 -7.89
N ILE A 30 -1.87 -1.29 -7.93
CA ILE A 30 -1.60 -0.02 -8.62
C ILE A 30 -0.37 0.67 -8.02
N PHE A 31 -0.29 0.81 -6.69
CA PHE A 31 0.87 1.43 -6.04
C PHE A 31 2.17 0.68 -6.31
N ARG A 32 2.16 -0.66 -6.25
CA ARG A 32 3.34 -1.46 -6.58
C ARG A 32 3.78 -1.28 -8.03
N VAL A 33 2.84 -1.33 -8.98
CA VAL A 33 3.16 -1.13 -10.40
C VAL A 33 3.67 0.29 -10.64
N TRP A 34 3.13 1.29 -9.94
CA TRP A 34 3.64 2.66 -10.00
C TRP A 34 5.09 2.72 -9.51
N ASP A 35 5.37 2.19 -8.32
CA ASP A 35 6.68 2.18 -7.67
C ASP A 35 7.73 1.49 -8.57
N ASP A 36 7.48 0.22 -8.95
CA ASP A 36 8.36 -0.57 -9.82
C ASP A 36 8.61 0.12 -11.19
N THR A 37 7.65 0.92 -11.69
CA THR A 37 7.81 1.68 -12.94
C THR A 37 8.69 2.91 -12.75
N TRP A 38 8.61 3.54 -11.57
CA TRP A 38 9.32 4.77 -11.25
C TRP A 38 10.80 4.51 -10.95
N ASP A 39 11.08 3.59 -10.02
CA ASP A 39 12.45 3.28 -9.58
C ASP A 39 13.20 2.35 -10.55
N ARG A 40 12.45 1.59 -11.36
CA ARG A 40 12.96 0.59 -12.31
C ARG A 40 13.77 -0.52 -11.62
N ASP A 41 13.49 -0.81 -10.35
CA ASP A 41 14.15 -1.88 -9.61
C ASP A 41 13.69 -3.27 -10.10
N ARG A 42 12.44 -3.36 -10.59
CA ARG A 42 11.76 -4.58 -11.00
C ARG A 42 11.10 -4.43 -12.36
N PRO A 43 11.14 -5.50 -13.20
CA PRO A 43 10.47 -5.46 -14.48
C PRO A 43 8.95 -5.52 -14.32
N VAL A 44 8.27 -4.48 -14.77
CA VAL A 44 6.80 -4.48 -14.89
C VAL A 44 6.38 -5.09 -16.22
N THR A 45 5.54 -6.11 -16.18
CA THR A 45 5.04 -6.78 -17.38
C THR A 45 3.93 -5.96 -18.06
N PRO A 46 3.74 -6.10 -19.40
CA PRO A 46 2.61 -5.46 -20.09
C PRO A 46 1.24 -5.81 -19.49
N HIS A 47 1.08 -7.03 -18.96
CA HIS A 47 -0.16 -7.46 -18.31
C HIS A 47 -0.42 -6.73 -16.99
N GLN A 48 0.61 -6.48 -16.18
CA GLN A 48 0.49 -5.71 -14.94
C GLN A 48 0.10 -4.26 -15.25
N LEU A 49 0.74 -3.64 -16.25
CA LEU A 49 0.37 -2.29 -16.69
C LEU A 49 -1.08 -2.23 -17.17
N ASP A 50 -1.48 -3.12 -18.08
CA ASP A 50 -2.86 -3.18 -18.60
C ASP A 50 -3.89 -3.35 -17.47
N THR A 51 -3.59 -4.22 -16.50
CA THR A 51 -4.45 -4.44 -15.33
C THR A 51 -4.54 -3.17 -14.45
N SER A 52 -3.41 -2.53 -14.13
CA SER A 52 -3.41 -1.33 -13.29
C SER A 52 -4.11 -0.14 -13.97
N PHE A 53 -3.89 0.06 -15.27
CA PHE A 53 -4.57 1.12 -16.03
C PHE A 53 -6.06 0.84 -16.19
N SER A 54 -6.46 -0.40 -16.47
CA SER A 54 -7.88 -0.74 -16.53
C SER A 54 -8.55 -0.59 -15.17
N ASP A 55 -7.90 -0.99 -14.08
CA ASP A 55 -8.43 -0.79 -12.73
C ASP A 55 -8.65 0.69 -12.39
N LEU A 56 -7.69 1.56 -12.74
CA LEU A 56 -7.79 3.01 -12.57
C LEU A 56 -8.94 3.62 -13.40
N CYS A 57 -9.03 3.25 -14.68
CA CYS A 57 -10.00 3.84 -15.60
C CYS A 57 -11.42 3.32 -15.40
N PHE A 58 -11.57 2.06 -15.01
CA PHE A 58 -12.82 1.33 -15.16
C PHE A 58 -13.33 0.68 -13.89
N GLU A 59 -12.45 0.12 -13.05
CA GLU A 59 -12.90 -0.73 -11.94
C GLU A 59 -13.04 0.03 -10.61
N LEU A 60 -12.07 0.89 -10.26
CA LEU A 60 -12.10 1.62 -8.98
C LEU A 60 -13.38 2.45 -8.83
N SER A 61 -13.75 3.22 -9.85
CA SER A 61 -14.97 4.06 -9.83
C SER A 61 -16.27 3.25 -9.79
N ARG A 62 -16.22 1.95 -10.12
CA ARG A 62 -17.35 1.01 -10.08
C ARG A 62 -17.39 0.19 -8.79
N ASN A 63 -16.31 0.14 -8.02
CA ASN A 63 -16.29 -0.53 -6.72
C ASN A 63 -17.29 0.17 -5.77
N PRO A 64 -18.32 -0.55 -5.24
CA PRO A 64 -19.35 0.07 -4.41
C PRO A 64 -18.83 0.74 -3.13
N PHE A 65 -17.79 0.17 -2.51
CA PHE A 65 -17.20 0.73 -1.30
C PHE A 65 -16.45 2.02 -1.61
N PHE A 66 -15.61 2.01 -2.65
CA PHE A 66 -14.91 3.23 -3.09
C PHE A 66 -15.89 4.33 -3.49
N LYS A 67 -16.92 4.01 -4.26
CA LYS A 67 -17.94 4.97 -4.69
C LYS A 67 -18.66 5.62 -3.51
N LEU A 68 -18.98 4.86 -2.47
CA LEU A 68 -19.68 5.37 -1.29
C LEU A 68 -18.80 6.26 -0.40
N HIS A 69 -17.50 5.98 -0.33
CA HIS A 69 -16.55 6.65 0.56
C HIS A 69 -15.47 7.42 -0.20
N ARG A 70 -15.79 7.87 -1.43
CA ARG A 70 -14.82 8.41 -2.37
C ARG A 70 -13.99 9.54 -1.80
N ASP A 71 -14.65 10.56 -1.26
CA ASP A 71 -13.99 11.79 -0.81
C ASP A 71 -12.93 11.52 0.26
N VAL A 72 -13.24 10.63 1.22
CA VAL A 72 -12.30 10.29 2.31
C VAL A 72 -11.16 9.38 1.83
N LEU A 73 -11.46 8.46 0.91
CA LEU A 73 -10.44 7.56 0.35
C LEU A 73 -9.49 8.30 -0.59
N GLU A 74 -10.01 9.16 -1.48
CA GLU A 74 -9.19 9.99 -2.38
C GLU A 74 -8.31 10.97 -1.60
N ALA A 75 -8.82 11.57 -0.52
CA ALA A 75 -8.02 12.42 0.35
C ALA A 75 -6.82 11.65 0.96
N GLN A 76 -7.04 10.42 1.43
CA GLN A 76 -5.96 9.60 1.98
C GLN A 76 -4.97 9.12 0.90
N ILE A 77 -5.47 8.79 -0.30
CA ILE A 77 -4.63 8.45 -1.46
C ILE A 77 -3.72 9.63 -1.81
N ALA A 78 -4.25 10.85 -1.83
CA ALA A 78 -3.46 12.04 -2.14
C ALA A 78 -2.32 12.26 -1.14
N VAL A 79 -2.57 12.07 0.15
CA VAL A 79 -1.53 12.18 1.19
C VAL A 79 -0.50 11.06 1.05
N ALA A 80 -0.93 9.82 0.78
CA ALA A 80 -0.01 8.71 0.55
C ALA A 80 0.88 8.93 -0.68
N TRP A 81 0.32 9.44 -1.77
CA TRP A 81 1.05 9.81 -2.96
C TRP A 81 2.10 10.91 -2.68
N ASN A 82 1.73 11.95 -1.92
CA ASN A 82 2.68 13.01 -1.55
C ASN A 82 3.81 12.47 -0.65
N ALA A 83 3.48 11.65 0.35
CA ALA A 83 4.46 11.01 1.23
C ALA A 83 5.44 10.10 0.46
N TRP A 84 4.95 9.40 -0.56
CA TRP A 84 5.80 8.59 -1.44
C TRP A 84 6.77 9.46 -2.27
N HIS A 85 6.32 10.61 -2.79
CA HIS A 85 7.23 11.57 -3.43
C HIS A 85 8.28 12.09 -2.45
N ASP A 86 7.88 12.47 -1.23
CA ASP A 86 8.79 12.94 -0.19
C ASP A 86 9.81 11.85 0.19
N SER A 87 9.41 10.57 0.24
CA SER A 87 10.36 9.47 0.48
C SER A 87 11.40 9.34 -0.62
N ASN A 88 11.04 9.53 -1.89
CA ASN A 88 11.99 9.43 -2.99
C ASN A 88 13.04 10.55 -2.91
N GLU A 89 12.63 11.77 -2.55
CA GLU A 89 13.55 12.89 -2.36
C GLU A 89 14.47 12.67 -1.14
N TRP A 90 13.97 12.06 -0.07
CA TRP A 90 14.75 11.80 1.15
C TRP A 90 15.66 10.56 1.05
N TRP A 91 15.39 9.66 0.11
CA TRP A 91 16.18 8.44 -0.08
C TRP A 91 17.63 8.75 -0.45
N ASP A 92 17.84 9.74 -1.30
CA ASP A 92 19.16 10.17 -1.78
C ASP A 92 19.82 11.26 -0.91
N ASP A 93 19.22 11.62 0.24
CA ASP A 93 19.76 12.64 1.14
C ASP A 93 20.95 12.11 1.95
N GLU A 94 21.90 12.99 2.30
CA GLU A 94 23.07 12.64 3.12
C GLU A 94 22.72 12.45 4.61
N ASP A 95 21.57 12.97 5.07
CA ASP A 95 21.11 12.83 6.45
C ASP A 95 20.54 11.42 6.72
N PRO A 96 21.18 10.61 7.58
CA PRO A 96 20.71 9.26 7.88
C PRO A 96 19.34 9.23 8.57
N ILE A 97 18.91 10.32 9.22
CA ILE A 97 17.56 10.40 9.79
C ILE A 97 16.52 10.47 8.66
N LYS A 98 16.77 11.28 7.63
CA LYS A 98 15.87 11.39 6.47
C LYS A 98 15.79 10.08 5.71
N GLN A 99 16.90 9.39 5.48
CA GLN A 99 16.90 8.07 4.84
C GLN A 99 16.05 7.05 5.63
N ASN A 100 16.20 7.01 6.95
CA ASN A 100 15.36 6.15 7.80
C ASN A 100 13.87 6.54 7.74
N CYS A 101 13.56 7.83 7.70
CA CYS A 101 12.19 8.31 7.58
C CYS A 101 11.61 8.04 6.18
N ALA A 102 12.41 8.16 5.12
CA ALA A 102 12.03 7.87 3.74
C ALA A 102 11.50 6.43 3.63
N TRP A 103 12.24 5.48 4.19
CA TRP A 103 11.86 4.08 4.25
C TRP A 103 10.49 3.87 4.94
N PHE A 104 10.22 4.63 6.00
CA PHE A 104 8.95 4.54 6.72
C PHE A 104 7.77 5.18 5.98
N ILE A 105 7.96 6.38 5.39
CA ILE A 105 6.86 7.14 4.78
C ILE A 105 6.54 6.72 3.34
N ARG A 106 7.44 5.99 2.66
CA ARG A 106 7.18 5.38 1.34
C ARG A 106 5.92 4.53 1.35
N ASP A 107 5.70 3.81 2.44
CA ASP A 107 4.62 2.84 2.62
C ASP A 107 3.34 3.46 3.24
N TYR A 108 3.21 4.79 3.23
CA TYR A 108 2.06 5.49 3.83
C TYR A 108 0.71 5.09 3.21
N CYS A 109 0.72 4.51 2.00
CA CYS A 109 -0.46 3.92 1.38
C CYS A 109 -1.10 2.81 2.24
N ASN A 110 -0.33 2.13 3.10
CA ASN A 110 -0.82 1.10 4.00
C ASN A 110 -1.80 1.63 5.06
N GLU A 111 -1.80 2.94 5.34
CA GLU A 111 -2.77 3.58 6.25
C GLU A 111 -4.21 3.51 5.72
N LEU A 112 -4.42 3.27 4.43
CA LEU A 112 -5.75 3.03 3.86
C LEU A 112 -6.43 1.80 4.49
N VAL A 113 -5.67 0.80 4.94
CA VAL A 113 -6.26 -0.35 5.65
C VAL A 113 -6.88 0.09 6.98
N GLN A 114 -6.21 1.00 7.70
CA GLN A 114 -6.72 1.56 8.95
C GLN A 114 -7.97 2.39 8.71
N LEU A 115 -7.94 3.22 7.65
CA LEU A 115 -9.08 4.03 7.25
C LEU A 115 -10.29 3.16 6.89
N CYS A 116 -10.09 2.08 6.12
CA CYS A 116 -11.15 1.12 5.81
C CYS A 116 -11.70 0.46 7.08
N ALA A 117 -10.84 0.03 8.01
CA ALA A 117 -11.27 -0.53 9.29
C ALA A 117 -12.11 0.46 10.12
N TRP A 118 -11.76 1.75 10.07
CA TRP A 118 -12.52 2.81 10.73
C TRP A 118 -13.88 3.04 10.07
N ILE A 119 -13.93 3.15 8.75
CA ILE A 119 -15.17 3.36 7.99
C ILE A 119 -16.16 2.22 8.25
N ILE A 120 -15.68 0.97 8.31
CA ILE A 120 -16.53 -0.23 8.40
C ILE A 120 -16.90 -0.57 9.86
N GLY A 121 -15.92 -0.57 10.76
CA GLY A 121 -16.09 -1.05 12.14
C GLY A 121 -15.96 0.03 13.21
N GLY A 122 -15.72 1.28 12.84
CA GLY A 122 -15.56 2.41 13.75
C GLY A 122 -14.19 2.43 14.46
N LYS A 123 -14.03 3.43 15.35
CA LYS A 123 -12.77 3.74 16.07
C LYS A 123 -12.21 2.53 16.83
N GLU A 124 -13.07 1.80 17.53
CA GLU A 124 -12.65 0.68 18.37
C GLU A 124 -12.15 -0.51 17.52
N HIS A 125 -12.79 -0.77 16.38
CA HIS A 125 -12.31 -1.79 15.46
C HIS A 125 -10.97 -1.43 14.86
N MET A 126 -10.83 -0.20 14.35
CA MET A 126 -9.56 0.31 13.83
C MET A 126 -8.45 0.17 14.87
N ARG A 127 -8.68 0.60 16.12
CA ARG A 127 -7.64 0.49 17.16
C ARG A 127 -7.25 -0.94 17.49
N ARG A 128 -8.21 -1.87 17.49
CA ARG A 128 -7.96 -3.30 17.73
C ARG A 128 -7.09 -3.91 16.63
N ILE A 129 -7.35 -3.60 15.36
CA ILE A 129 -6.62 -4.20 14.23
C ILE A 129 -5.33 -3.46 13.90
N SER A 130 -5.19 -2.21 14.37
CA SER A 130 -4.14 -1.32 13.88
C SER A 130 -2.73 -1.82 14.10
N LEU A 131 -2.40 -2.28 15.31
CA LEU A 131 -1.05 -2.75 15.60
C LEU A 131 -0.71 -4.00 14.77
N LYS A 132 -1.64 -4.95 14.67
CA LYS A 132 -1.48 -6.16 13.86
C LYS A 132 -1.16 -5.86 12.39
N VAL A 133 -1.87 -4.90 11.81
CA VAL A 133 -1.61 -4.46 10.42
C VAL A 133 -0.22 -3.84 10.29
N ARG A 134 0.19 -3.00 11.25
CA ARG A 134 1.53 -2.40 11.23
C ARG A 134 2.63 -3.45 11.37
N GLU A 135 2.48 -4.41 12.26
CA GLU A 135 3.43 -5.50 12.46
C GLU A 135 3.55 -6.36 11.20
N ALA A 136 2.43 -6.66 10.53
CA ALA A 136 2.44 -7.43 9.29
C ALA A 136 3.21 -6.72 8.15
N TYR A 137 2.97 -5.43 7.94
CA TYR A 137 3.68 -4.67 6.91
C TYR A 137 5.14 -4.37 7.27
N LEU A 138 5.44 -4.15 8.55
CA LEU A 138 6.82 -4.03 9.03
C LEU A 138 7.61 -5.31 8.74
N GLN A 139 7.02 -6.47 9.01
CA GLN A 139 7.66 -7.76 8.69
C GLN A 139 7.91 -7.91 7.20
N GLU A 140 6.96 -7.53 6.34
CA GLU A 140 7.13 -7.56 4.89
C GLU A 140 8.28 -6.66 4.42
N LEU A 141 8.35 -5.44 4.95
CA LEU A 141 9.42 -4.48 4.63
C LEU A 141 10.80 -5.01 5.04
N VAL A 142 10.93 -5.51 6.27
CA VAL A 142 12.20 -6.07 6.77
C VAL A 142 12.62 -7.31 5.96
N GLU A 143 11.67 -8.17 5.59
CA GLU A 143 11.97 -9.33 4.74
C GLU A 143 12.43 -8.93 3.33
N ALA A 144 11.91 -7.83 2.77
CA ALA A 144 12.35 -7.30 1.49
C ALA A 144 13.78 -6.75 1.57
N ASP A 145 14.05 -5.91 2.57
CA ASP A 145 15.38 -5.31 2.79
C ASP A 145 16.45 -6.38 3.07
N LEU A 146 16.15 -7.38 3.91
CA LEU A 146 17.06 -8.49 4.17
C LEU A 146 17.36 -9.32 2.91
N LYS A 147 16.44 -9.39 1.94
CA LYS A 147 16.70 -10.05 0.66
C LYS A 147 17.60 -9.19 -0.21
N GLU A 148 17.38 -7.88 -0.26
CA GLU A 148 18.26 -6.96 -0.98
C GLU A 148 19.68 -6.98 -0.43
N VAL A 149 19.86 -6.99 0.90
CA VAL A 149 21.18 -7.12 1.52
C VAL A 149 21.81 -8.51 1.26
N LYS A 150 21.03 -9.60 1.31
CA LYS A 150 21.55 -10.97 1.14
C LYS A 150 21.87 -11.34 -0.30
N TYR A 151 21.17 -10.76 -1.27
CA TYR A 151 21.36 -11.01 -2.70
C TYR A 151 21.97 -9.79 -3.42
N GLY A 152 22.58 -8.89 -2.63
CA GLY A 152 22.99 -7.55 -3.03
C GLY A 152 23.56 -7.42 -4.43
N THR A 153 23.05 -6.40 -5.13
CA THR A 153 23.77 -5.65 -6.16
C THR A 153 24.56 -6.53 -7.11
N LEU A 154 23.86 -7.25 -7.99
CA LEU A 154 24.43 -7.55 -9.31
C LEU A 154 24.52 -6.22 -10.07
N GLN A 155 25.64 -5.51 -9.89
CA GLN A 155 26.13 -4.54 -10.88
C GLN A 155 26.48 -5.28 -12.18
#